data_AF-A0A318L8W7-F1
#
_entry.id   AF-A0A318L8W7-F1
#
_cell.length_a   1.000
_cell.length_b   1.000
_cell.length_c   1.000
_cell.angle_alpha   90.00
_cell.angle_beta   90.00
_cell.angle_gamma   90.00
#
_symmetry.space_group_name_H-M   'P 1'
#
loop_
_entity.id
_entity.type
_entity.pdbx_description
1 polymer ?
#
loop_
_entity_poly.entity_id
_entity_poly.type
_entity_poly.pdbx_seq_one_letter_code
_entity_poly.pdbx_strand_id
1 'polypeptide(L)'
;MAGTALTVRLRIDGVRDTLQALQALPKDANEELRERSMKLATVLAEQARADGMADAAPQSKLVATTVKARRDRVPVVEAGGTRRLGRHKTPAYGLLFASVFGMNRRSGWYAAPRYRGARGRQYRPHRGQDAYWFFPVIESQQARIAREWNEAASEIARKFGRGG
;
A
#
# COMPACT_ATOMS: atom_id res chain seq x y z
N MET A 1 18.13 6.99 4.84
CA MET A 1 16.98 7.75 5.38
C MET A 1 15.85 6.78 5.69
N ALA A 2 15.35 6.73 6.91
CA ALA A 2 14.22 5.87 7.26
C ALA A 2 12.99 6.28 6.44
N GLY A 3 12.34 5.31 5.77
CA GLY A 3 11.20 5.58 4.89
C GLY A 3 10.07 6.27 5.65
N THR A 4 9.73 7.49 5.25
CA THR A 4 8.63 8.27 5.84
C THR A 4 7.25 7.81 5.36
N ALA A 5 7.16 6.76 4.55
CA ALA A 5 5.92 6.18 4.07
C ALA A 5 6.12 4.67 3.88
N LEU A 6 5.03 3.91 4.06
CA LEU A 6 5.00 2.50 3.67
C LEU A 6 4.62 2.44 2.19
N THR A 7 5.50 1.85 1.39
CA THR A 7 5.25 1.61 -0.02
C THR A 7 5.16 0.10 -0.22
N VAL A 8 3.98 -0.36 -0.63
CA VAL A 8 3.76 -1.76 -0.99
C VAL A 8 3.77 -1.88 -2.50
N ARG A 9 4.72 -2.67 -3.00
CA ARG A 9 4.75 -3.12 -4.40
C ARG A 9 4.11 -4.50 -4.44
N LEU A 10 3.10 -4.67 -5.30
CA LEU A 10 2.46 -5.97 -5.43
C LEU A 10 3.43 -6.97 -6.05
N ARG A 11 3.49 -8.17 -5.46
CA ARG A 11 4.24 -9.28 -6.01
C ARG A 11 3.42 -9.93 -7.12
N ILE A 12 4.00 -9.98 -8.31
CA ILE A 12 3.43 -10.63 -9.49
C ILE A 12 4.44 -11.66 -9.97
N ASP A 13 3.99 -12.89 -10.21
CA ASP A 13 4.84 -13.96 -10.70
C ASP A 13 5.21 -13.72 -12.17
N GLY A 14 6.46 -13.99 -12.55
CA GLY A 14 6.96 -13.73 -13.91
C GLY A 14 7.22 -12.25 -14.23
N VAL A 15 6.95 -11.32 -13.31
CA VAL A 15 7.08 -9.86 -13.53
C VAL A 15 8.44 -9.44 -14.08
N ARG A 16 9.52 -10.11 -13.68
CA ARG A 16 10.87 -9.77 -14.13
C ARG A 16 11.04 -10.07 -15.62
N ASP A 17 10.64 -11.25 -16.04
CA ASP A 17 10.77 -11.71 -17.43
C ASP A 17 9.87 -10.87 -18.34
N THR A 18 8.65 -10.58 -17.89
CA THR A 18 7.73 -9.67 -18.60
C THR A 18 8.32 -8.27 -18.73
N LEU A 19 8.89 -7.70 -17.66
CA LEU A 19 9.50 -6.37 -17.72
C LEU A 19 10.77 -6.33 -18.56
N GLN A 20 11.49 -7.45 -18.71
CA GLN A 20 12.62 -7.56 -19.64
C GLN A 20 12.14 -7.61 -21.08
N ALA A 21 11.12 -8.42 -21.39
CA ALA A 21 10.52 -8.47 -22.73
C ALA A 21 9.98 -7.10 -23.17
N LEU A 22 9.33 -6.37 -22.26
CA LEU A 22 8.81 -5.02 -22.53
C LEU A 22 9.90 -3.94 -22.61
N GLN A 23 11.13 -4.20 -22.17
CA GLN A 23 12.25 -3.26 -22.36
C GLN A 23 12.76 -3.24 -23.80
N ALA A 24 12.58 -4.34 -24.54
CA ALA A 24 12.92 -4.40 -25.95
C ALA A 24 11.89 -3.66 -26.85
N LEU A 25 10.74 -3.28 -26.27
CA LEU A 25 9.68 -2.57 -26.99
C LEU A 25 9.84 -1.04 -26.90
N PRO A 26 9.13 -0.28 -27.76
CA PRO A 26 9.12 1.19 -27.72
C PRO A 26 8.73 1.76 -26.35
N LYS A 27 9.16 3.00 -26.07
CA LYS A 27 8.88 3.69 -24.80
C LYS A 27 7.37 3.76 -24.49
N ASP A 28 6.55 3.91 -25.52
CA ASP A 28 5.09 3.96 -25.45
C ASP A 28 4.49 2.70 -24.81
N ALA A 29 5.08 1.51 -25.03
CA ALA A 29 4.65 0.27 -24.40
C ALA A 29 4.83 0.31 -22.87
N ASN A 30 5.96 0.88 -22.42
CA ASN A 30 6.23 1.06 -21.00
C ASN A 30 5.38 2.17 -20.38
N GLU A 31 4.92 3.15 -21.15
CA GLU A 31 3.98 4.17 -20.68
C GLU A 31 2.58 3.61 -20.52
N GLU A 32 2.10 2.85 -21.51
CA GLU A 32 0.82 2.15 -21.47
C GLU A 32 0.78 1.17 -20.28
N LEU A 33 1.84 0.41 -20.02
CA LEU A 33 1.90 -0.47 -18.86
C LEU A 33 1.81 0.31 -17.53
N ARG A 34 2.47 1.47 -17.43
CA ARG A 34 2.38 2.32 -16.22
C ARG A 34 0.98 2.86 -16.02
N GLU A 35 0.28 3.22 -17.08
CA GLU A 35 -1.11 3.69 -17.02
C GLU A 35 -2.07 2.57 -16.58
N ARG A 36 -1.93 1.38 -17.17
CA ARG A 36 -2.72 0.20 -16.76
C ARG A 36 -2.45 -0.16 -15.31
N SER A 37 -1.18 -0.17 -14.90
CA SER A 37 -0.77 -0.43 -13.51
C SER A 37 -1.30 0.64 -12.54
N MET A 38 -1.33 1.91 -12.97
CA MET A 38 -1.88 3.01 -12.16
C MET A 38 -3.39 2.84 -11.94
N LYS A 39 -4.15 2.37 -12.94
CA LYS A 39 -5.58 2.08 -12.77
C LYS A 39 -5.81 0.98 -11.73
N LEU A 40 -5.05 -0.11 -11.81
CA LEU A 40 -5.10 -1.20 -10.82
C LEU A 40 -4.74 -0.72 -9.41
N ALA A 41 -3.65 0.05 -9.31
CA ALA A 41 -3.21 0.61 -8.03
C ALA A 41 -4.22 1.60 -7.44
N THR A 42 -4.91 2.39 -8.27
CA THR A 42 -5.95 3.34 -7.84
C THR A 42 -7.12 2.62 -7.20
N VAL A 43 -7.67 1.60 -7.87
CA VAL A 43 -8.76 0.78 -7.33
C VAL A 43 -8.35 0.14 -6.00
N LEU A 44 -7.13 -0.41 -5.94
CA LEU A 44 -6.64 -1.02 -4.71
C LEU A 44 -6.46 0.01 -3.57
N ALA A 45 -5.92 1.19 -3.88
CA ALA A 45 -5.75 2.27 -2.92
C ALA A 45 -7.09 2.77 -2.38
N GLU A 46 -8.12 2.86 -3.22
CA GLU A 46 -9.49 3.22 -2.82
C GLU A 46 -10.10 2.17 -1.90
N GLN A 47 -9.95 0.88 -2.21
CA GLN A 47 -10.42 -0.20 -1.35
C GLN A 47 -9.70 -0.21 0.01
N ALA A 48 -8.37 -0.11 0.00
CA ALA A 48 -7.57 -0.06 1.22
C ALA A 48 -7.89 1.19 2.07
N ARG A 49 -8.18 2.32 1.42
CA ARG A 49 -8.65 3.54 2.09
C ARG A 49 -10.04 3.33 2.68
N ALA A 50 -10.98 2.75 1.95
CA ALA A 50 -12.34 2.50 2.42
C ALA A 50 -12.34 1.59 3.65
N ASP A 51 -11.54 0.53 3.63
CA ASP A 51 -11.33 -0.38 4.77
C ASP A 51 -10.79 0.35 6.01
N GLY A 52 -9.73 1.16 5.84
CA GLY A 52 -9.21 1.99 6.93
C GLY A 52 -10.17 3.07 7.43
N MET A 53 -11.10 3.55 6.60
CA MET A 53 -12.15 4.50 6.99
C MET A 53 -13.32 3.82 7.72
N ALA A 54 -13.62 2.56 7.37
CA ALA A 54 -14.62 1.72 8.03
C ALA A 54 -14.12 1.15 9.37
N ASP A 55 -12.81 1.12 9.56
CA ASP A 55 -12.16 0.65 10.78
C ASP A 55 -12.66 1.37 12.05
N ALA A 56 -12.79 0.60 13.14
CA ALA A 56 -13.31 1.11 14.42
C ALA A 56 -12.37 2.12 15.10
N ALA A 57 -11.07 2.10 14.82
CA ALA A 57 -10.11 2.99 15.46
C ALA A 57 -10.04 4.36 14.74
N PRO A 58 -10.21 5.49 15.47
CA PRO A 58 -10.14 6.83 14.87
C PRO A 58 -8.81 7.13 14.15
N GLN A 59 -7.71 6.54 14.62
CA GLN A 59 -6.40 6.74 14.01
C GLN A 59 -6.30 6.07 12.63
N SER A 60 -7.01 4.96 12.42
CA SER A 60 -7.10 4.31 11.10
C SER A 60 -7.76 5.20 10.09
N LYS A 61 -8.86 5.85 10.45
CA LYS A 61 -9.54 6.81 9.57
C LYS A 61 -8.61 7.96 9.17
N LEU A 62 -7.85 8.50 10.13
CA LEU A 62 -6.88 9.56 9.85
C LEU A 62 -5.77 9.10 8.89
N VAL A 63 -5.16 7.93 9.15
CA VAL A 63 -4.07 7.40 8.34
C VAL A 63 -4.58 6.95 6.97
N ALA A 64 -5.80 6.43 6.85
CA ALA A 64 -6.42 6.02 5.60
C ALA A 64 -6.52 7.18 4.59
N THR A 65 -6.67 8.42 5.06
CA THR A 65 -6.65 9.61 4.17
C THR A 65 -5.32 9.84 3.43
N THR A 66 -4.26 9.14 3.85
CA THR A 66 -2.92 9.22 3.24
C THR A 66 -2.65 8.12 2.22
N VAL A 67 -3.55 7.14 2.11
CA VAL A 67 -3.43 6.05 1.15
C VAL A 67 -3.59 6.60 -0.26
N LYS A 68 -2.64 6.27 -1.13
CA LYS A 68 -2.64 6.69 -2.54
C LYS A 68 -1.92 5.68 -3.42
N ALA A 69 -2.32 5.64 -4.69
CA ALA A 69 -1.60 4.93 -5.73
C ALA A 69 -0.33 5.70 -6.16
N ARG A 70 0.68 4.96 -6.62
CA ARG A 70 1.88 5.52 -7.24
C ARG A 70 2.02 4.95 -8.66
N ARG A 71 2.38 5.82 -9.60
CA ARG A 71 2.64 5.42 -10.98
C ARG A 71 3.96 4.65 -11.06
N ASP A 72 3.88 3.39 -11.45
CA ASP A 72 5.01 2.51 -11.72
C ASP A 72 4.58 1.44 -12.75
N ARG A 73 5.51 0.64 -13.26
CA ARG A 73 5.24 -0.47 -14.20
C ARG A 73 4.57 -1.66 -13.52
N VAL A 74 4.53 -1.67 -12.20
CA VAL A 74 3.78 -2.61 -11.36
C VAL A 74 2.80 -1.81 -10.50
N PRO A 75 1.69 -2.40 -10.05
CA PRO A 75 0.78 -1.70 -9.14
C PRO A 75 1.47 -1.41 -7.79
N VAL A 76 1.46 -0.14 -7.39
CA VAL A 76 2.09 0.33 -6.14
C VAL A 76 1.12 1.19 -5.33
N VAL A 77 0.98 0.84 -4.05
CA VAL A 77 0.17 1.60 -3.08
C VAL A 77 1.07 2.13 -1.97
N GLU A 78 0.90 3.40 -1.61
CA GLU A 78 1.62 4.07 -0.54
C GLU A 78 0.65 4.50 0.57
N ALA A 79 1.04 4.33 1.83
CA ALA A 79 0.33 4.82 3.00
C ALA A 79 1.27 5.51 3.99
N GLY A 80 0.76 6.49 4.73
CA GLY A 80 1.54 7.28 5.69
C GLY A 80 2.11 8.55 5.05
N GLY A 81 3.40 8.80 5.23
CA GLY A 81 4.03 10.03 4.79
C GLY A 81 4.32 11.03 5.92
N THR A 82 4.88 12.16 5.52
CA THR A 82 5.17 13.30 6.41
C THR A 82 3.95 14.18 6.70
N ARG A 83 2.80 13.88 6.08
CA ARG A 83 1.55 14.60 6.31
C ARG A 83 1.20 14.58 7.79
N ARG A 84 0.88 15.74 8.33
CA ARG A 84 0.57 15.95 9.75
C ARG A 84 -0.91 15.65 9.97
N LEU A 85 -1.22 14.76 10.91
CA LEU A 85 -2.56 14.24 11.18
C LEU A 85 -2.99 14.50 12.63
N GLY A 86 -4.31 14.67 12.82
CA GLY A 86 -4.94 14.86 14.13
C GLY A 86 -4.58 16.18 14.82
N ARG A 87 -5.08 16.34 16.06
CA ARG A 87 -4.92 17.57 16.86
C ARG A 87 -3.45 17.93 17.14
N HIS A 88 -2.61 16.93 17.37
CA HIS A 88 -1.20 17.12 17.74
C HIS A 88 -0.26 17.22 16.53
N LYS A 89 -0.78 17.28 15.29
CA LYS A 89 0.02 17.36 14.06
C LYS A 89 1.09 16.25 14.02
N THR A 90 0.73 15.03 14.42
CA THR A 90 1.65 13.89 14.39
C THR A 90 1.86 13.47 12.93
N PRO A 91 3.09 13.21 12.47
CA PRO A 91 3.29 12.79 11.09
C PRO A 91 2.69 11.39 10.87
N ALA A 92 2.10 11.16 9.70
CA ALA A 92 1.32 9.97 9.39
C ALA A 92 2.13 8.67 9.55
N TYR A 93 3.42 8.67 9.19
CA TYR A 93 4.30 7.52 9.40
C TYR A 93 4.43 7.10 10.87
N GLY A 94 4.35 8.05 11.80
CA GLY A 94 4.40 7.77 13.23
C GLY A 94 3.13 7.11 13.76
N LEU A 95 2.02 7.26 13.03
CA LEU A 95 0.71 6.68 13.38
C LEU A 95 0.43 5.37 12.62
N LEU A 96 1.12 5.14 11.50
CA LEU A 96 0.77 4.12 10.51
C LEU A 96 0.75 2.70 11.09
N PHE A 97 1.89 2.18 11.56
CA PHE A 97 1.97 0.80 12.03
C PHE A 97 1.06 0.54 13.24
N ALA A 98 0.94 1.52 14.12
CA ALA A 98 0.07 1.45 15.28
C ALA A 98 -1.41 1.38 14.93
N SER A 99 -1.80 2.08 13.86
CA SER A 99 -3.14 2.05 13.32
C SER A 99 -3.43 0.71 12.63
N VAL A 100 -2.48 0.22 11.83
CA VAL A 100 -2.62 -1.00 11.03
C VAL A 100 -2.57 -2.26 11.89
N PHE A 101 -1.64 -2.38 12.84
CA PHE A 101 -1.43 -3.61 13.62
C PHE A 101 -1.85 -3.51 15.09
N GLY A 102 -2.17 -2.30 15.56
CA GLY A 102 -2.31 -2.02 17.00
C GLY A 102 -0.96 -1.79 17.69
N MET A 103 -0.98 -1.67 19.01
CA MET A 103 0.22 -1.52 19.84
C MET A 103 0.17 -2.42 21.08
N ASN A 104 1.33 -2.71 21.66
CA ASN A 104 1.45 -3.48 22.91
C ASN A 104 2.59 -2.94 23.80
N ARG A 105 2.87 -3.60 24.93
CA ARG A 105 3.94 -3.18 25.86
C ARG A 105 5.37 -3.46 25.35
N ARG A 106 5.51 -4.27 24.29
CA ARG A 106 6.79 -4.65 23.66
C ARG A 106 7.08 -3.82 22.39
N SER A 107 6.05 -3.23 21.76
CA SER A 107 6.18 -2.44 20.54
C SER A 107 5.23 -1.24 20.50
N GLY A 108 5.70 -0.12 19.95
CA GLY A 108 4.93 1.13 19.83
C GLY A 108 5.09 2.08 21.02
N TRP A 109 4.24 3.10 21.09
CA TRP A 109 4.33 4.16 22.10
C TRP A 109 4.25 3.60 23.52
N TYR A 110 3.41 2.59 23.76
CA TYR A 110 3.29 1.91 25.07
C TYR A 110 4.52 1.15 25.54
N ALA A 111 5.50 0.89 24.68
CA ALA A 111 6.75 0.26 25.09
C ALA A 111 7.69 1.22 25.84
N ALA A 112 7.51 2.54 25.70
CA ALA A 112 8.36 3.49 26.41
C ALA A 112 8.02 3.53 27.92
N PRO A 113 9.03 3.58 28.82
CA PRO A 113 8.82 3.50 30.27
C PRO A 113 7.80 4.49 30.82
N ARG A 114 7.75 5.71 30.28
CA ARG A 114 6.80 6.78 30.66
C ARG A 114 5.32 6.44 30.44
N TYR A 115 5.01 5.38 29.69
CA TYR A 115 3.64 4.93 29.41
C TYR A 115 3.29 3.58 30.03
N ARG A 116 4.16 3.03 30.89
CA ARG A 116 4.01 1.71 31.53
C ARG A 116 2.71 1.57 32.38
N GLY A 117 2.13 2.69 32.83
CA GLY A 117 0.88 2.76 33.61
C GLY A 117 -0.31 3.40 32.90
N ALA A 118 -0.21 3.70 31.59
CA ALA A 118 -1.30 4.33 30.86
C ALA A 118 -2.51 3.39 30.74
N ARG A 119 -3.65 3.78 31.33
CA ARG A 119 -4.92 3.03 31.26
C ARG A 119 -5.67 3.24 29.94
N GLY A 120 -5.47 4.39 29.30
CA GLY A 120 -6.05 4.72 28.00
C GLY A 120 -5.33 4.01 26.86
N ARG A 121 -6.03 3.09 26.20
CA ARG A 121 -5.58 2.48 24.94
C ARG A 121 -6.02 3.35 23.76
N GLN A 122 -5.22 4.37 23.43
CA GLN A 122 -5.31 5.15 22.19
C GLN A 122 -5.32 4.22 20.97
N TYR A 123 -4.52 3.14 21.00
CA TYR A 123 -4.48 2.13 19.95
C TYR A 123 -5.05 0.80 20.44
N ARG A 124 -5.62 0.06 19.49
CA ARG A 124 -6.09 -1.30 19.71
C ARG A 124 -4.94 -2.23 20.12
N PRO A 125 -5.23 -3.36 20.81
CA PRO A 125 -4.21 -4.36 21.12
C PRO A 125 -3.49 -4.84 19.86
N HIS A 126 -2.17 -5.03 19.95
CA HIS A 126 -1.41 -5.58 18.84
C HIS A 126 -1.85 -7.01 18.50
N ARG A 127 -2.02 -7.34 17.21
CA ARG A 127 -2.44 -8.68 16.74
C ARG A 127 -1.32 -9.54 16.12
N GLY A 128 -0.07 -9.15 16.30
CA GLY A 128 1.05 -9.94 15.77
C GLY A 128 1.31 -9.54 14.32
N GLN A 129 1.28 -10.53 13.42
CA GLN A 129 1.41 -10.28 11.98
C GLN A 129 0.06 -9.93 11.33
N ASP A 130 -1.05 -10.08 12.05
CA ASP A 130 -2.37 -9.77 11.52
C ASP A 130 -2.65 -8.27 11.56
N ALA A 131 -2.87 -7.70 10.38
CA ALA A 131 -3.27 -6.31 10.23
C ALA A 131 -4.80 -6.17 10.41
N TYR A 132 -5.21 -5.06 11.02
CA TYR A 132 -6.62 -4.68 11.13
C TYR A 132 -7.21 -4.15 9.82
N TRP A 133 -6.38 -3.47 9.03
CA TRP A 133 -6.78 -2.87 7.75
C TRP A 133 -5.55 -2.76 6.83
N PHE A 134 -5.75 -2.31 5.59
CA PHE A 134 -4.69 -2.15 4.57
C PHE A 134 -4.14 -3.45 3.99
N PHE A 135 -3.37 -4.24 4.76
CA PHE A 135 -2.78 -5.49 4.25
C PHE A 135 -3.81 -6.56 3.89
N PRO A 136 -4.88 -6.82 4.67
CA PRO A 136 -5.87 -7.85 4.32
C PRO A 136 -6.54 -7.56 2.97
N VAL A 137 -6.81 -6.29 2.68
CA VAL A 137 -7.33 -5.85 1.38
C VAL A 137 -6.30 -6.13 0.28
N ILE A 138 -5.04 -5.74 0.46
CA ILE A 138 -3.98 -5.98 -0.54
C ILE A 138 -3.81 -7.47 -0.83
N GLU A 139 -3.74 -8.29 0.22
CA GLU A 139 -3.57 -9.74 0.12
C GLU A 139 -4.76 -10.40 -0.58
N SER A 140 -6.00 -10.04 -0.21
CA SER A 140 -7.20 -10.57 -0.85
C SER A 140 -7.31 -10.22 -2.34
N GLN A 141 -6.77 -9.06 -2.75
CA GLN A 141 -6.82 -8.59 -4.14
C GLN A 141 -5.62 -9.05 -4.97
N GLN A 142 -4.58 -9.61 -4.35
CA GLN A 142 -3.31 -9.93 -5.03
C GLN A 142 -3.51 -10.83 -6.26
N ALA A 143 -4.30 -11.90 -6.11
CA ALA A 143 -4.54 -12.85 -7.20
C ALA A 143 -5.28 -12.20 -8.38
N ARG A 144 -6.26 -11.33 -8.10
CA ARG A 144 -7.01 -10.61 -9.14
C ARG A 144 -6.11 -9.63 -9.88
N ILE A 145 -5.37 -8.80 -9.15
CA ILE A 145 -4.50 -7.77 -9.74
C ILE A 145 -3.36 -8.41 -10.53
N ALA A 146 -2.80 -9.52 -10.05
CA ALA A 146 -1.77 -10.26 -10.80
C ALA A 146 -2.29 -10.74 -12.16
N ARG A 147 -3.52 -11.28 -12.22
CA ARG A 147 -4.14 -11.68 -13.49
C ARG A 147 -4.37 -10.49 -14.42
N GLU A 148 -5.03 -9.44 -13.93
CA GLU A 148 -5.35 -8.25 -14.73
C GLU A 148 -4.08 -7.55 -15.24
N TRP A 149 -3.01 -7.52 -14.44
CA TRP A 149 -1.73 -6.97 -14.86
C TRP A 149 -1.04 -7.84 -15.92
N ASN A 150 -1.02 -9.17 -15.74
CA ASN A 150 -0.41 -10.08 -16.71
C ASN A 150 -1.14 -10.07 -18.06
N GLU A 151 -2.47 -9.96 -18.03
CA GLU A 151 -3.29 -9.77 -19.23
C GLU A 151 -2.94 -8.47 -19.94
N ALA A 152 -2.90 -7.34 -19.21
CA ALA A 152 -2.52 -6.05 -19.76
C ALA A 152 -1.10 -6.07 -20.37
N ALA A 153 -0.13 -6.69 -19.68
CA ALA A 153 1.23 -6.81 -20.20
C ALA A 153 1.29 -7.66 -21.47
N SER A 154 0.51 -8.74 -21.54
CA SER A 154 0.41 -9.60 -22.72
C SER A 154 -0.26 -8.92 -23.91
N GLU A 155 -1.30 -8.10 -23.66
CA GLU A 155 -1.94 -7.25 -24.67
C GLU A 155 -0.95 -6.24 -25.25
N ILE A 156 -0.22 -5.53 -24.39
CA ILE A 156 0.79 -4.55 -24.79
C ILE A 156 1.90 -5.23 -25.61
N ALA A 157 2.42 -6.36 -25.13
CA ALA A 157 3.44 -7.11 -25.85
C ALA A 157 2.97 -7.53 -27.26
N ARG A 158 1.73 -8.00 -27.42
CA ARG A 158 1.15 -8.35 -28.73
C ARG A 158 0.94 -7.13 -29.63
N LYS A 159 0.47 -6.02 -29.05
CA LYS A 159 0.21 -4.76 -29.78
C LYS A 159 1.49 -4.19 -30.39
N PHE A 160 2.55 -4.10 -29.59
CA PHE A 160 3.82 -3.51 -30.02
C PHE A 160 4.74 -4.51 -30.71
N GLY A 161 4.64 -5.81 -30.41
CA GLY A 161 5.44 -6.85 -31.06
C GLY A 161 5.00 -7.21 -32.48
N ARG A 162 3.77 -6.84 -32.89
CA ARG A 162 3.26 -7.03 -34.27
C ARG A 162 3.52 -5.84 -35.19
N GLY A 163 4.02 -4.72 -34.66
CA GLY A 163 4.26 -3.48 -35.41
C GLY A 163 5.74 -3.13 -35.58
N GLY A 164 6.64 -4.08 -35.30
CA GLY A 164 8.09 -3.96 -35.49
C GLY A 164 8.60 -4.87 -36.60
#